data_AF-U6KAQ4-F1
#
_entry.id   AF-U6KAQ4-F1
#
_cell.length_a   1.000
_cell.length_b   1.000
_cell.length_c   1.000
_cell.angle_alpha   90.00
_cell.angle_beta   90.00
_cell.angle_gamma   90.00
#
_symmetry.space_group_name_H-M   'P 1'
#
loop_
_entity.id
_entity.type
_entity.pdbx_description
1 polymer ?
#
loop_
_entity_poly.entity_id
_entity_poly.type
_entity_poly.pdbx_seq_one_letter_code
_entity_poly.pdbx_strand_id
1 'polypeptide(L)'
;MALRARQEQQLHLAIALYLESKFPEAHKAFEREAHIDFSAATSTTRGEEKFDSETLPKRWGATARLQARVTVLQQQLQQQQQQLNLFTSAATGPGKKARLQARVTVLQQQLQQQQQQLNLFTSAATGPGKKEAAGLPNPKPSCIISAQRQPLICCVFHPLLPQLLAGADDGNVRVISVEGSSNAALSRTFRAHDASVTGLAFDVSGRWWVFT
;
A
#
# COMPACT_ATOMS: atom_id res chain seq x y z
N MET A 1 15.94 -0.56 8.36
CA MET A 1 15.69 0.75 9.00
C MET A 1 14.97 0.47 10.32
N ALA A 2 15.64 0.66 11.46
CA ALA A 2 14.98 0.52 12.77
C ALA A 2 14.35 1.86 13.16
N LEU A 3 13.11 1.84 13.65
CA LEU A 3 12.43 3.04 14.15
C LEU A 3 13.08 3.49 15.46
N ARG A 4 13.16 4.80 15.70
CA ARG A 4 13.52 5.29 17.04
C ARG A 4 12.36 5.02 17.99
N ALA A 5 12.65 4.71 19.25
CA ALA A 5 11.63 4.39 20.26
C ALA A 5 10.48 5.43 20.33
N ARG A 6 10.80 6.72 20.21
CA ARG A 6 9.79 7.79 20.17
C ARG A 6 8.90 7.74 18.92
N GLN A 7 9.47 7.43 17.76
CA GLN A 7 8.72 7.32 16.50
C GLN A 7 7.81 6.09 16.51
N GLU A 8 8.29 5.00 17.09
CA GLU A 8 7.52 3.77 17.32
C GLU A 8 6.31 4.04 18.23
N GLN A 9 6.51 4.70 19.36
CA GLN A 9 5.42 5.10 20.27
C GLN A 9 4.36 5.99 19.56
N GLN A 10 4.81 6.97 18.78
CA GLN A 10 3.91 7.83 18.00
C GLN A 10 3.12 7.05 16.94
N LEU A 11 3.75 6.06 16.30
CA LEU A 11 3.09 5.19 15.35
C LEU A 11 2.06 4.29 16.03
N HIS A 12 2.40 3.67 17.16
CA HIS A 12 1.49 2.85 17.94
C HIS A 12 0.27 3.64 18.39
N LEU A 13 0.47 4.88 18.86
CA LEU A 13 -0.64 5.77 19.22
C LEU A 13 -1.54 6.09 18.02
N ALA A 14 -0.95 6.42 16.87
CA ALA A 14 -1.72 6.72 15.65
C ALA A 14 -2.52 5.50 15.14
N ILE A 15 -1.96 4.29 15.28
CA ILE A 15 -2.65 3.03 14.96
C ILE A 15 -3.81 2.79 15.94
N ALA A 16 -3.56 2.91 17.25
CA ALA A 16 -4.57 2.70 18.28
C ALA A 16 -5.79 3.62 18.08
N LEU A 17 -5.58 4.92 17.89
CA LEU A 17 -6.66 5.90 17.66
C LEU A 17 -7.46 5.63 16.38
N TYR A 18 -6.80 5.13 15.35
CA TYR A 18 -7.47 4.74 14.10
C TYR A 18 -8.32 3.47 14.29
N LEU A 19 -7.80 2.46 14.99
CA LEU A 19 -8.51 1.22 15.29
C LEU A 19 -9.68 1.47 16.25
N GLU A 20 -9.50 2.31 17.27
CA GLU A 20 -10.58 2.68 18.20
C GLU A 20 -11.81 3.22 17.46
N SER A 21 -11.58 4.08 16.48
CA SER A 21 -12.67 4.71 15.73
C SER A 21 -13.34 3.78 14.72
N LYS A 22 -12.64 2.80 14.13
CA LYS A 22 -13.15 1.99 13.00
C LYS A 22 -13.29 0.50 13.28
N PHE A 23 -12.49 -0.05 14.19
CA PHE A 23 -12.33 -1.48 14.46
C PHE A 23 -12.10 -1.75 15.96
N PRO A 24 -13.14 -1.63 16.81
CA PRO A 24 -12.98 -1.68 18.27
C PRO A 24 -12.47 -3.03 18.79
N GLU A 25 -12.79 -4.15 18.12
CA GLU A 25 -12.27 -5.47 18.49
C GLU A 25 -10.77 -5.60 18.20
N ALA A 26 -10.32 -5.10 17.05
CA ALA A 26 -8.92 -5.07 16.68
C ALA A 26 -8.11 -4.15 17.61
N HIS A 27 -8.71 -3.05 18.07
CA HIS A 27 -8.08 -2.19 19.07
C HIS A 27 -7.77 -2.95 20.37
N LYS A 28 -8.74 -3.71 20.90
CA LYS A 28 -8.54 -4.49 22.14
C LYS A 28 -7.52 -5.61 21.98
N ALA A 29 -7.40 -6.18 20.78
CA ALA A 29 -6.33 -7.14 20.48
C ALA A 29 -4.97 -6.44 20.45
N PHE A 30 -4.90 -5.29 19.77
CA PHE A 30 -3.68 -4.50 19.66
C PHE A 30 -3.17 -4.01 21.02
N GLU A 31 -4.03 -3.57 21.93
CA GLU A 31 -3.63 -3.18 23.30
C GLU A 31 -2.98 -4.32 24.08
N ARG A 32 -3.56 -5.52 23.99
CA ARG A 32 -3.05 -6.71 24.68
C ARG A 32 -1.67 -7.13 24.18
N GLU A 33 -1.43 -6.99 22.87
CA GLU A 33 -0.16 -7.37 22.23
C GLU A 33 0.92 -6.28 22.34
N ALA A 34 0.52 -5.00 22.26
CA ALA A 34 1.44 -3.88 22.32
C ALA A 34 1.92 -3.58 23.76
N HIS A 35 1.25 -4.13 24.78
CA HIS A 35 1.52 -3.87 26.20
C HIS A 35 1.56 -2.37 26.55
N ILE A 36 0.72 -1.57 25.89
CA ILE A 36 0.64 -0.12 26.07
C ILE A 36 -0.83 0.25 26.32
N ASP A 37 -1.08 0.92 27.45
CA ASP A 37 -2.39 1.49 27.77
C ASP A 37 -2.54 2.87 27.10
N PHE A 38 -3.18 2.91 25.92
CA PHE A 38 -3.32 4.15 25.14
C PHE A 38 -4.31 5.15 25.76
N SER A 39 -5.19 4.70 26.66
CA SER A 39 -6.15 5.55 27.39
C SER A 39 -5.47 6.68 28.18
N ALA A 40 -4.25 6.45 28.70
CA ALA A 40 -3.48 7.48 29.40
C ALA A 40 -2.75 8.44 28.44
N ALA A 41 -2.37 7.98 27.25
CA ALA A 41 -1.51 8.70 26.30
C ALA A 41 -2.24 9.86 25.58
N THR A 42 -3.56 9.78 25.42
CA THR A 42 -4.38 10.84 24.79
C THR A 42 -4.40 12.14 25.61
N SER A 43 -4.00 12.08 26.88
CA SER A 43 -4.01 13.22 27.82
C SER A 43 -2.68 14.01 27.89
N THR A 44 -1.58 13.50 27.33
CA THR A 44 -0.22 13.98 27.68
C THR A 44 0.43 14.94 26.67
N THR A 45 -0.21 15.31 25.55
CA THR A 45 0.46 16.18 24.56
C THR A 45 0.30 17.67 24.89
N ARG A 46 1.01 18.14 25.93
CA ARG A 46 1.16 19.57 26.22
C ARG A 46 2.17 20.17 25.23
N GLY A 47 1.70 20.57 24.04
CA GLY A 47 2.48 21.37 23.07
C GLY A 47 2.95 20.66 21.79
N GLU A 48 2.64 19.38 21.58
CA GLU A 48 2.95 18.64 20.35
C GLU A 48 1.68 18.36 19.54
N GLU A 49 1.83 18.17 18.22
CA GLU A 49 0.73 17.86 17.29
C GLU A 49 -0.23 16.85 17.92
N LYS A 50 -1.47 17.28 18.16
CA LYS A 50 -2.50 16.42 18.73
C LYS A 50 -2.76 15.27 17.76
N PHE A 51 -2.58 14.04 18.24
CA PHE A 51 -2.93 12.86 17.48
C PHE A 51 -4.43 12.62 17.60
N ASP A 52 -5.10 12.61 16.44
CA ASP A 52 -6.51 12.27 16.29
C ASP A 52 -6.63 11.02 15.39
N SER A 53 -7.80 10.37 15.36
CA SER A 53 -8.08 9.19 14.52
C SER A 53 -7.83 9.40 13.01
N GLU A 54 -7.83 10.66 12.56
CA GLU A 54 -7.55 11.05 11.18
C GLU A 54 -6.06 11.29 10.86
N THR A 55 -5.18 11.27 11.85
CA THR A 55 -3.74 11.52 11.63
C THR A 55 -3.08 10.44 10.78
N LEU A 56 -3.37 9.18 11.07
CA LEU A 56 -2.86 8.05 10.29
C LEU A 56 -3.42 8.08 8.85
N PRO A 57 -4.74 8.21 8.60
CA PRO A 57 -5.29 8.42 7.25
C PRO A 57 -4.65 9.57 6.47
N LYS A 58 -4.47 10.74 7.09
CA LYS A 58 -3.87 11.91 6.44
C LYS A 58 -2.42 11.67 6.04
N ARG A 59 -1.59 11.18 6.98
CA ARG A 59 -0.17 10.90 6.73
C ARG A 59 0.02 9.79 5.71
N TRP A 60 -0.80 8.74 5.77
CA TRP A 60 -0.79 7.67 4.79
C TRP A 60 -1.16 8.16 3.39
N GLY A 61 -2.25 8.91 3.27
CA GLY A 61 -2.68 9.49 2.00
C GLY A 61 -1.64 10.44 1.39
N ALA A 62 -0.99 11.27 2.20
CA ALA A 62 0.12 12.11 1.75
C ALA A 62 1.30 11.27 1.26
N THR A 63 1.69 10.23 2.00
CA THR A 63 2.79 9.32 1.63
C THR A 63 2.51 8.61 0.30
N ALA A 64 1.30 8.05 0.11
CA ALA A 64 0.91 7.39 -1.13
C ALA A 64 0.97 8.33 -2.35
N ARG A 65 0.51 9.58 -2.19
CA ARG A 65 0.59 10.60 -3.25
C ARG A 65 2.02 10.96 -3.59
N LEU A 66 2.87 11.14 -2.58
CA LEU A 66 4.29 11.42 -2.76
C LEU A 66 4.99 10.26 -3.47
N GLN A 67 4.73 9.02 -3.06
CA GLN A 67 5.25 7.82 -3.72
C GLN A 67 4.83 7.77 -5.20
N ALA A 68 3.54 7.97 -5.50
CA ALA A 68 3.06 8.00 -6.88
C ALA A 68 3.77 9.07 -7.73
N ARG A 69 3.99 10.27 -7.17
CA ARG A 69 4.71 11.33 -7.87
C ARG A 69 6.18 10.99 -8.06
N VAL A 70 6.85 10.44 -7.05
CA VAL A 70 8.24 9.96 -7.15
C VAL A 70 8.36 8.94 -8.29
N THR A 71 7.44 7.98 -8.39
CA THR A 71 7.44 7.00 -9.49
C THR A 71 7.31 7.65 -10.86
N VAL A 72 6.37 8.59 -11.03
CA VAL A 72 6.21 9.33 -12.30
C VAL A 72 7.49 10.10 -12.66
N LEU A 73 8.13 10.72 -11.67
CA LEU A 73 9.37 11.47 -11.88
C LEU A 73 10.54 10.55 -12.24
N GLN A 74 10.67 9.41 -11.56
CA GLN A 74 11.67 8.40 -11.88
C GLN A 74 11.50 7.89 -13.32
N GLN A 75 10.26 7.65 -13.76
CA GLN A 75 9.97 7.26 -15.13
C GLN A 75 10.34 8.34 -16.16
N GLN A 76 10.03 9.61 -15.86
CA GLN A 76 10.41 10.74 -16.72
C GLN A 76 11.94 10.86 -16.87
N LEU A 77 12.68 10.73 -15.75
CA LEU A 77 14.14 10.73 -15.77
C LEU A 77 14.70 9.58 -16.61
N GLN A 78 14.14 8.37 -16.44
CA GLN A 78 14.57 7.20 -17.21
C GLN A 78 14.33 7.40 -18.71
N GLN A 79 13.16 7.92 -19.09
CA GLN A 79 12.83 8.21 -20.48
C GLN A 79 13.77 9.26 -21.08
N GLN A 80 14.07 10.32 -20.35
CA GLN A 80 14.99 11.36 -20.79
C GLN A 80 16.42 10.83 -20.94
N GLN A 81 16.89 9.99 -20.01
CA GLN A 81 18.19 9.34 -20.12
C GLN A 81 18.26 8.44 -21.36
N GLN A 82 17.20 7.69 -21.65
CA GLN A 82 17.11 6.89 -22.88
C GLN A 82 17.19 7.76 -24.13
N GLN A 83 16.50 8.90 -24.16
CA GLN A 83 16.59 9.85 -25.28
C GLN A 83 18.01 10.40 -25.44
N LEU A 84 18.68 10.81 -24.36
CA LEU A 84 20.08 11.27 -24.41
C LEU A 84 21.02 10.17 -24.92
N ASN A 85 20.84 8.93 -24.49
CA ASN A 85 21.63 7.80 -24.95
C ASN A 85 21.42 7.56 -26.46
N LEU A 86 20.19 7.65 -26.94
CA LEU A 86 19.86 7.50 -28.36
C LEU A 86 20.43 8.64 -29.22
N PHE A 87 20.40 9.88 -28.72
CA PHE A 87 21.04 11.02 -29.39
C PHE A 87 22.57 10.93 -29.37
N THR A 88 23.15 10.40 -28.29
CA THR A 88 24.61 10.25 -28.13
C THR A 88 25.14 9.14 -29.03
N SER A 89 24.45 8.00 -29.15
CA SER A 89 24.84 6.92 -30.06
C SER A 89 24.72 7.33 -31.54
N ALA A 90 23.85 8.29 -31.86
CA ALA A 90 23.66 8.80 -33.21
C ALA A 90 24.56 10.01 -33.58
N ALA A 91 25.40 10.54 -32.68
CA ALA A 91 26.12 11.80 -32.89
C ALA A 91 27.65 11.69 -32.80
N THR A 92 28.33 11.81 -33.95
CA THR A 92 29.81 11.82 -34.09
C THR A 92 30.41 13.20 -34.40
N GLY A 93 29.85 14.31 -33.86
CA GLY A 93 30.27 15.69 -34.25
C GLY A 93 30.50 16.70 -33.09
N PRO A 94 31.50 17.60 -33.19
CA PRO A 94 31.98 18.45 -32.09
C PRO A 94 31.03 19.59 -31.65
N GLY A 95 30.15 20.09 -32.53
CA GLY A 95 29.23 21.20 -32.21
C GLY A 95 28.00 20.81 -31.37
N LYS A 96 27.70 19.52 -31.23
CA LYS A 96 26.50 19.05 -30.52
C LYS A 96 26.70 18.86 -29.01
N LYS A 97 27.96 18.84 -28.53
CA LYS A 97 28.33 18.72 -27.12
C LYS A 97 27.90 19.94 -26.30
N ALA A 98 28.07 21.14 -26.85
CA ALA A 98 27.59 22.39 -26.24
C ALA A 98 26.05 22.44 -26.13
N ARG A 99 25.35 21.89 -27.13
CA ARG A 99 23.88 21.82 -27.14
C ARG A 99 23.34 20.79 -26.14
N LEU A 100 24.07 19.68 -25.95
CA LEU A 100 23.81 18.72 -24.88
C LEU A 100 24.05 19.33 -23.51
N GLN A 101 25.16 20.05 -23.31
CA GLN A 101 25.47 20.73 -22.05
C GLN A 101 24.42 21.79 -21.68
N ALA A 102 23.99 22.62 -22.64
CA ALA A 102 22.92 23.58 -22.44
C ALA A 102 21.58 22.92 -22.08
N ARG A 103 21.31 21.73 -22.62
CA ARG A 103 20.09 20.97 -22.28
C ARG A 103 20.20 20.32 -20.90
N VAL A 104 21.37 19.84 -20.51
CA VAL A 104 21.63 19.29 -19.17
C VAL A 104 21.45 20.37 -18.09
N THR A 105 21.93 21.59 -18.29
CA THR A 105 21.75 22.68 -17.31
C THR A 105 20.29 23.10 -17.15
N VAL A 106 19.52 23.21 -18.25
CA VAL A 106 18.07 23.48 -18.18
C VAL A 106 17.35 22.38 -17.40
N LEU A 107 17.72 21.10 -17.62
CA LEU A 107 17.14 19.98 -16.89
C LEU A 107 17.48 20.02 -15.40
N GLN A 108 18.71 20.38 -15.05
CA GLN A 108 19.15 20.49 -13.66
C GLN A 108 18.38 21.58 -12.92
N GLN A 109 18.10 22.70 -13.60
CA GLN A 109 17.27 23.77 -13.07
C GLN A 109 15.79 23.34 -12.90
N GLN A 110 15.25 22.57 -13.84
CA GLN A 110 13.87 22.07 -13.75
C GLN A 110 13.70 21.03 -12.63
N LEU A 111 14.71 20.19 -12.40
CA LEU A 111 14.73 19.21 -11.32
C LEU A 111 14.78 19.92 -9.95
N GLN A 112 15.60 20.96 -9.82
CA GLN A 112 15.68 21.79 -8.61
C GLN A 112 14.36 22.51 -8.32
N GLN A 113 13.68 23.03 -9.35
CA GLN A 113 12.37 23.67 -9.22
C GLN A 113 11.29 22.67 -8.77
N GLN A 114 11.28 21.45 -9.33
CA GLN A 114 10.32 20.41 -8.92
C GLN A 114 10.58 19.90 -7.51
N GLN A 115 11.83 19.78 -7.08
CA GLN A 115 12.19 19.45 -5.69
C GLN A 115 11.62 20.50 -4.72
N GLN A 116 11.72 21.78 -5.07
CA GLN A 116 11.16 22.87 -4.30
C GLN A 116 9.63 22.80 -4.23
N GLN A 117 8.97 22.47 -5.35
CA GLN A 117 7.51 22.26 -5.37
C GLN A 117 7.07 21.07 -4.52
N LEU A 118 7.83 19.96 -4.50
CA LEU A 118 7.55 18.82 -3.63
C LEU A 118 7.64 19.21 -2.15
N ASN A 119 8.63 20.01 -1.77
CA ASN A 119 8.79 20.49 -0.39
C ASN A 119 7.64 21.42 0.03
N LEU A 120 7.23 22.37 -0.83
CA LEU A 120 6.07 23.24 -0.58
C LEU A 120 4.75 22.45 -0.52
N PHE A 121 4.61 21.40 -1.33
CA PHE A 121 3.40 20.59 -1.34
C PHE A 121 3.35 19.60 -0.18
N THR A 122 4.48 19.09 0.30
CA THR A 122 4.54 18.25 1.51
C THR A 122 3.99 18.99 2.73
N SER A 123 4.22 20.30 2.82
CA SER A 123 3.57 21.16 3.83
C SER A 123 2.07 21.42 3.59
N ALA A 124 1.58 21.30 2.34
CA ALA A 124 0.18 21.55 1.96
C ALA A 124 -0.67 20.27 1.84
N ALA A 125 -0.05 19.09 1.77
CA ALA A 125 -0.71 17.79 1.65
C ALA A 125 -1.44 17.35 2.93
N THR A 126 -1.35 18.14 4.00
CA THR A 126 -2.22 18.09 5.18
C THR A 126 -3.64 18.61 4.90
N GLY A 127 -3.90 19.18 3.72
CA GLY A 127 -5.21 19.65 3.29
C GLY A 127 -6.25 18.52 3.06
N PRO A 128 -7.55 18.81 3.25
CA PRO A 128 -8.63 17.81 3.25
C PRO A 128 -8.99 17.38 1.83
N GLY A 129 -8.19 16.50 1.22
CA GLY A 129 -8.47 15.96 -0.12
C GLY A 129 -8.93 14.50 -0.07
N LYS A 130 -10.20 14.25 -0.41
CA LYS A 130 -10.91 12.96 -0.61
C LYS A 130 -10.70 11.86 0.46
N LYS A 131 -11.80 11.53 1.13
CA LYS A 131 -11.96 10.83 2.43
C LYS A 131 -11.56 9.34 2.52
N GLU A 132 -10.92 8.76 1.50
CA GLU A 132 -10.45 7.37 1.58
C GLU A 132 -8.93 7.36 1.46
N ALA A 133 -8.25 7.14 2.58
CA ALA A 133 -6.82 6.95 2.62
C ALA A 133 -6.48 5.66 1.85
N ALA A 134 -6.02 5.83 0.60
CA ALA A 134 -5.79 4.74 -0.34
C ALA A 134 -4.94 3.63 0.29
N GLY A 135 -5.48 2.41 0.45
CA GLY A 135 -4.75 1.26 0.99
C GLY A 135 -4.82 1.10 2.52
N LEU A 136 -5.47 1.99 3.27
CA LEU A 136 -5.84 1.69 4.66
C LEU A 136 -7.10 0.80 4.69
N PRO A 137 -7.25 -0.04 5.74
CA PRO A 137 -8.47 -0.81 5.97
C PRO A 137 -9.73 0.08 5.94
N ASN A 138 -10.83 -0.45 5.42
CA ASN A 138 -12.13 0.23 5.46
C ASN A 138 -13.11 -0.69 6.19
N PRO A 139 -13.86 -0.21 7.20
CA PRO A 139 -14.87 -1.02 7.87
C PRO A 139 -15.97 -1.49 6.91
N LYS A 140 -16.23 -0.74 5.84
CA LYS A 140 -17.18 -1.17 4.82
C LYS A 140 -16.51 -2.20 3.89
N PRO A 141 -17.04 -3.43 3.78
CA PRO A 141 -16.52 -4.39 2.81
C PRO A 141 -16.73 -3.85 1.39
N SER A 142 -15.71 -3.97 0.56
CA SER A 142 -15.77 -3.50 -0.82
C SER A 142 -16.51 -4.47 -1.75
N CYS A 143 -16.53 -5.76 -1.40
CA CYS A 143 -17.26 -6.81 -2.08
C CYS A 143 -17.66 -7.90 -1.06
N ILE A 144 -18.85 -8.50 -1.23
CA ILE A 144 -19.31 -9.64 -0.45
C ILE A 144 -19.68 -10.75 -1.43
N ILE A 145 -19.09 -11.93 -1.24
CA ILE A 145 -19.29 -13.08 -2.13
C ILE A 145 -20.00 -14.19 -1.34
N SER A 146 -21.28 -14.38 -1.61
CA SER A 146 -22.09 -15.42 -0.98
C SER A 146 -21.98 -16.75 -1.74
N ALA A 147 -20.77 -17.26 -1.90
CA ALA A 147 -20.50 -18.49 -2.67
C ALA A 147 -20.48 -19.77 -1.83
N GLN A 148 -20.70 -19.69 -0.52
CA GLN A 148 -20.47 -20.81 0.40
C GLN A 148 -21.64 -21.06 1.36
N ARG A 149 -21.87 -22.35 1.64
CA ARG A 149 -22.85 -22.83 2.65
C ARG A 149 -22.21 -23.19 4.00
N GLN A 150 -20.91 -23.43 3.99
CA GLN A 150 -20.11 -23.84 5.16
C GLN A 150 -19.07 -22.76 5.47
N PRO A 151 -18.55 -22.69 6.71
CA PRO A 151 -17.57 -21.69 7.09
C PRO A 151 -16.27 -21.82 6.28
N LEU A 152 -15.69 -20.66 5.96
CA LEU A 152 -14.32 -20.56 5.46
C LEU A 152 -13.33 -20.86 6.58
N ILE A 153 -12.34 -21.68 6.28
CA ILE A 153 -11.31 -22.07 7.25
C ILE A 153 -9.96 -21.46 6.88
N CYS A 154 -9.66 -21.38 5.58
CA CYS A 154 -8.40 -20.85 5.10
C CYS A 154 -8.59 -20.07 3.80
N CYS A 155 -7.70 -19.10 3.55
CA CYS A 155 -7.64 -18.40 2.28
C CYS A 155 -6.21 -17.97 1.95
N VAL A 156 -5.88 -17.90 0.66
CA VAL A 156 -4.56 -17.49 0.19
C VAL A 156 -4.65 -16.76 -1.13
N PHE A 157 -3.99 -15.61 -1.24
CA PHE A 157 -3.87 -14.88 -2.49
C PHE A 157 -2.81 -15.54 -3.39
N HIS A 158 -3.12 -15.66 -4.67
CA HIS A 158 -2.16 -16.09 -5.66
C HIS A 158 -1.04 -15.03 -5.77
N PRO A 159 0.25 -15.41 -5.76
CA PRO A 159 1.36 -14.45 -5.65
C PRO A 159 1.47 -13.48 -6.85
N LEU A 160 1.02 -13.90 -8.04
CA LEU A 160 1.18 -13.14 -9.29
C LEU A 160 -0.14 -12.73 -9.97
N LEU A 161 -1.26 -13.34 -9.60
CA LEU A 161 -2.53 -13.19 -10.30
C LEU A 161 -3.52 -12.58 -9.33
N PRO A 162 -4.48 -11.79 -9.83
CA PRO A 162 -5.55 -11.22 -9.01
C PRO A 162 -6.59 -12.31 -8.66
N GLN A 163 -6.15 -13.33 -7.94
CA GLN A 163 -6.94 -14.50 -7.57
C GLN A 163 -6.77 -14.82 -6.09
N LEU A 164 -7.87 -15.20 -5.45
CA LEU A 164 -7.93 -15.66 -4.08
C LEU A 164 -8.44 -17.10 -4.06
N LEU A 165 -7.69 -18.00 -3.44
CA LEU A 165 -8.19 -19.33 -3.08
C LEU A 165 -8.82 -19.26 -1.69
N ALA A 166 -9.95 -19.92 -1.53
CA ALA A 166 -10.66 -19.99 -0.26
C ALA A 166 -11.11 -21.45 -0.01
N GLY A 167 -10.61 -22.05 1.06
CA GLY A 167 -10.93 -23.40 1.51
C GLY A 167 -11.98 -23.36 2.62
N ALA A 168 -12.91 -24.30 2.58
CA ALA A 168 -14.01 -24.41 3.52
C ALA A 168 -14.11 -25.81 4.13
N ASP A 169 -14.99 -25.93 5.12
CA ASP A 169 -15.26 -27.19 5.84
C ASP A 169 -15.89 -28.27 4.95
N ASP A 170 -16.38 -27.90 3.76
CA ASP A 170 -17.02 -28.81 2.80
C ASP A 170 -16.02 -29.56 1.89
N GLY A 171 -14.72 -29.43 2.13
CA GLY A 171 -13.67 -30.05 1.32
C GLY A 171 -13.41 -29.36 -0.02
N ASN A 172 -14.12 -28.26 -0.30
CA ASN A 172 -14.01 -27.55 -1.56
C ASN A 172 -13.11 -26.33 -1.43
N VAL A 173 -12.26 -26.13 -2.43
CA VAL A 173 -11.46 -24.93 -2.64
C VAL A 173 -12.07 -24.14 -3.76
N ARG A 174 -12.33 -22.86 -3.49
CA ARG A 174 -12.95 -21.94 -4.44
C ARG A 174 -11.93 -20.93 -4.92
N VAL A 175 -11.89 -20.74 -6.24
CA VAL A 175 -11.07 -19.72 -6.88
C VAL A 175 -11.95 -18.51 -7.13
N ILE A 176 -11.55 -17.40 -6.55
CA ILE A 176 -12.21 -16.11 -6.66
C ILE A 176 -11.30 -15.21 -7.49
N SER A 177 -11.79 -14.72 -8.62
CA SER A 177 -11.10 -13.67 -9.38
C SER A 177 -11.41 -12.32 -8.73
N VAL A 178 -10.38 -11.53 -8.45
CA VAL A 178 -10.50 -10.22 -7.76
C VAL A 178 -10.13 -9.12 -8.75
N GLU A 179 -11.12 -8.54 -9.41
CA GLU A 179 -10.90 -7.45 -10.37
C GLU A 179 -11.04 -6.09 -9.68
N GLY A 180 -9.89 -5.48 -9.39
CA GLY A 180 -9.84 -4.16 -8.76
C GLY A 180 -10.32 -4.17 -7.31
N SER A 181 -10.89 -3.04 -6.84
CA SER A 181 -11.25 -2.87 -5.43
C SER A 181 -12.64 -3.38 -5.06
N SER A 182 -13.57 -3.50 -6.01
CA SER A 182 -14.99 -3.72 -5.73
C SER A 182 -15.63 -4.90 -6.47
N ASN A 183 -14.91 -5.53 -7.40
CA ASN A 183 -15.45 -6.67 -8.14
C ASN A 183 -14.67 -7.93 -7.78
N ALA A 184 -15.38 -8.92 -7.26
CA ALA A 184 -14.83 -10.24 -7.07
C ALA A 184 -15.89 -11.29 -7.40
N ALA A 185 -15.50 -12.28 -8.19
CA ALA A 185 -16.42 -13.28 -8.72
C ALA A 185 -15.87 -14.69 -8.51
N LEU A 186 -16.74 -15.63 -8.16
CA LEU A 186 -16.41 -17.04 -8.12
C LEU A 186 -16.10 -17.51 -9.55
N SER A 187 -14.86 -17.91 -9.78
CA SER A 187 -14.41 -18.43 -11.07
C SER A 187 -14.58 -19.94 -11.14
N ARG A 188 -14.07 -20.67 -10.14
CA ARG A 188 -14.05 -22.14 -10.13
C ARG A 188 -14.21 -22.69 -8.72
N THR A 189 -14.70 -23.92 -8.63
CA THR A 189 -14.75 -24.71 -7.40
C THR A 189 -14.09 -26.05 -7.68
N PHE A 190 -13.16 -26.45 -6.81
CA PHE A 190 -12.44 -27.71 -6.86
C PHE A 190 -12.74 -28.50 -5.60
N ARG A 191 -13.09 -29.78 -5.76
CA ARG A 191 -13.13 -30.70 -4.62
C ARG A 191 -11.70 -31.15 -4.33
N ALA A 192 -11.09 -30.54 -3.33
CA ALA A 192 -9.68 -30.79 -3.00
C ALA A 192 -9.54 -31.97 -2.04
N HIS A 193 -10.46 -32.07 -1.08
CA HIS A 193 -10.41 -33.08 -0.03
C HIS A 193 -11.81 -33.65 0.24
N ASP A 194 -11.89 -34.84 0.84
CA ASP A 194 -13.17 -35.47 1.22
C ASP A 194 -13.73 -34.92 2.55
N ALA A 195 -12.89 -34.23 3.31
CA ALA A 195 -13.21 -33.53 4.55
C ALA A 195 -12.74 -32.07 4.46
N SER A 196 -12.82 -31.32 5.56
CA SER A 196 -12.38 -29.92 5.68
C SER A 196 -11.02 -29.62 5.04
N VAL A 197 -10.93 -28.50 4.32
CA VAL A 197 -9.65 -27.90 3.90
C VAL A 197 -9.19 -26.88 4.93
N THR A 198 -8.17 -27.23 5.69
CA THR A 198 -7.63 -26.46 6.82
C THR A 198 -6.45 -25.56 6.45
N GLY A 199 -5.74 -25.90 5.38
CA GLY A 199 -4.56 -25.15 4.94
C GLY A 199 -4.50 -25.00 3.43
N LEU A 200 -3.97 -23.87 2.97
CA LEU A 200 -3.69 -23.57 1.58
C LEU A 200 -2.38 -22.80 1.46
N ALA A 201 -1.50 -23.21 0.55
CA ALA A 201 -0.28 -22.47 0.27
C ALA A 201 0.10 -22.56 -1.21
N PHE A 202 0.55 -21.44 -1.77
CA PHE A 202 1.13 -21.39 -3.12
C PHE A 202 2.65 -21.51 -3.05
N ASP A 203 3.24 -22.14 -4.08
CA ASP A 203 4.66 -21.98 -4.37
C ASP A 203 4.96 -20.55 -4.85
N VAL A 204 6.22 -20.12 -4.75
CA VAL A 204 6.69 -18.79 -5.18
C VAL A 204 6.35 -18.51 -6.66
N SER A 205 6.35 -19.54 -7.50
CA SER A 205 5.97 -19.41 -8.91
C SER A 205 4.46 -19.23 -9.14
N GLY A 206 3.62 -19.50 -8.14
CA GLY A 206 2.16 -19.53 -8.25
C GLY A 206 1.60 -20.69 -9.09
N ARG A 207 2.45 -21.50 -9.73
CA ARG A 207 2.00 -22.60 -10.59
C ARG A 207 1.38 -23.76 -9.81
N TRP A 208 1.89 -23.99 -8.61
CA TRP A 208 1.49 -25.09 -7.75
C TRP A 208 0.96 -24.56 -6.43
N TRP A 209 0.00 -25.29 -5.88
CA TRP A 209 -0.52 -25.05 -4.56
C TRP A 209 -0.72 -26.38 -3.84
N VAL A 210 -0.60 -26.33 -2.53
CA VAL A 210 -0.82 -27.46 -1.63
C VAL A 210 -1.99 -27.14 -0.70
N PHE A 211 -2.67 -28.18 -0.27
CA PHE A 211 -3.78 -28.10 0.66
C PHE A 211 -3.68 -29.21 1.71
N THR A 212 -4.21 -28.94 2.91
CA THR A 212 -4.24 -29.88 4.05
C THR A 212 -5.62 -29.96 4.66
#